data_AF-A0A536YI53-F1
#
_entry.id   AF-A0A536YI53-F1
#
_cell.length_a   1.000
_cell.length_b   1.000
_cell.length_c   1.000
_cell.angle_alpha   90.00
_cell.angle_beta   90.00
_cell.angle_gamma   90.00
#
_symmetry.space_group_name_H-M   'P 1'
#
loop_
_entity.id
_entity.type
_entity.pdbx_description
1 polymer ?
#
loop_
_entity_poly.entity_id
_entity_poly.type
_entity_poly.pdbx_seq_one_letter_code
_entity_poly.pdbx_strand_id
1 'polypeptide(L)'
;MKNRLAAIVLIALVQLAGCGGGGGGGGGTPPPPTYTIGGTIANLTGSGLVLQLNGGGNLPVNANATAFTFITQLAAGAMYNVSV
;
A
#
# COMPACT_ATOMS: atom_id res chain seq x y z
N MET A 1 26.37 -50.82 -50.37
CA MET A 1 27.36 -50.00 -49.65
C MET A 1 27.20 -48.56 -50.08
N LYS A 2 26.97 -47.65 -49.11
CA LYS A 2 27.04 -46.16 -49.14
C LYS A 2 25.83 -45.55 -48.41
N ASN A 3 25.65 -45.94 -47.13
CA ASN A 3 24.64 -45.36 -46.24
C ASN A 3 25.22 -45.14 -44.83
N ARG A 4 26.32 -44.39 -44.76
CA ARG A 4 27.00 -43.99 -43.53
C ARG A 4 27.67 -42.67 -43.83
N LEU A 5 27.23 -41.56 -43.24
CA LEU A 5 28.06 -40.39 -42.86
C LEU A 5 27.25 -39.11 -42.63
N ALA A 6 26.02 -38.95 -43.13
CA ALA A 6 25.29 -37.69 -42.92
C ALA A 6 24.54 -37.58 -41.57
N ALA A 7 24.38 -38.70 -40.84
CA ALA A 7 23.66 -38.75 -39.56
C ALA A 7 24.50 -38.31 -38.34
N ILE A 8 25.75 -37.87 -38.52
CA ILE A 8 26.68 -37.54 -37.42
C ILE A 8 26.86 -36.03 -37.20
N VAL A 9 26.40 -35.15 -38.10
CA VAL A 9 26.44 -33.69 -37.86
C VAL A 9 25.12 -33.22 -37.24
N LEU A 10 24.79 -33.82 -36.09
CA LEU A 10 23.59 -33.52 -35.29
C LEU A 10 23.90 -32.64 -34.07
N ILE A 11 25.15 -32.18 -33.83
CA ILE A 11 25.48 -31.59 -32.52
C ILE A 11 26.49 -30.44 -32.64
N ALA A 12 26.10 -29.34 -33.29
CA ALA A 12 26.81 -28.07 -33.14
C ALA A 12 25.84 -26.89 -33.11
N LEU A 13 25.33 -26.66 -31.90
CA LEU A 13 24.96 -25.35 -31.38
C LEU A 13 23.71 -24.73 -31.99
N VAL A 14 22.58 -25.32 -31.59
CA VAL A 14 21.37 -24.58 -31.18
C VAL A 14 21.83 -23.28 -30.51
N GLN A 15 21.75 -22.16 -31.23
CA GLN A 15 21.85 -20.83 -30.63
C GLN A 15 20.55 -20.66 -29.85
N LEU A 16 20.58 -21.15 -28.62
CA LEU A 16 19.56 -20.96 -27.61
C LEU A 16 19.23 -19.46 -27.61
N ALA A 17 18.02 -19.11 -28.04
CA ALA A 17 17.50 -17.76 -27.95
C ALA A 17 17.40 -17.39 -26.47
N GLY A 18 18.50 -16.93 -25.90
CA GLY A 18 18.58 -16.44 -24.55
C GLY A 18 18.13 -14.98 -24.51
N CYS A 19 16.83 -14.71 -24.56
CA CYS A 19 16.29 -13.53 -23.88
C CYS A 19 15.91 -13.96 -22.46
N GLY A 20 16.93 -14.29 -21.67
CA GLY A 20 16.81 -14.74 -20.29
C GLY A 20 17.46 -13.75 -19.35
N GLY A 21 16.97 -12.51 -19.32
CA GLY A 21 17.33 -11.52 -18.32
C GLY A 21 16.16 -11.34 -17.35
N GLY A 22 16.09 -12.18 -16.32
CA GLY A 22 15.08 -12.08 -15.27
C GLY A 22 15.23 -10.78 -14.48
N GLY A 23 14.51 -9.76 -14.89
CA GLY A 23 14.31 -8.53 -14.12
C GLY A 23 13.46 -8.85 -12.90
N GLY A 24 14.08 -9.36 -11.84
CA GLY A 24 13.51 -9.41 -10.50
C GLY A 24 13.45 -8.01 -9.91
N GLY A 25 12.76 -7.10 -10.59
CA GLY A 25 12.37 -5.82 -10.01
C GLY A 25 11.48 -6.17 -8.84
N GLY A 26 11.96 -5.95 -7.61
CA GLY A 26 11.10 -5.79 -6.45
C GLY A 26 10.24 -4.56 -6.69
N GLY A 27 9.27 -4.67 -7.59
CA GLY A 27 8.32 -3.64 -7.99
C GLY A 27 7.26 -3.42 -6.93
N GLY A 28 7.64 -3.50 -5.66
CA GLY A 28 6.87 -2.89 -4.62
C GLY A 28 7.12 -1.41 -4.72
N THR A 29 6.22 -0.67 -5.37
CA THR A 29 6.08 0.75 -5.05
C THR A 29 6.07 0.86 -3.52
N PRO A 30 6.90 1.71 -2.90
CA PRO A 30 6.90 1.85 -1.46
C PRO A 30 5.47 2.02 -0.95
N PRO A 31 5.10 1.39 0.17
CA PRO A 31 3.76 1.57 0.71
C PRO A 31 3.49 3.07 0.88
N PRO A 32 2.27 3.54 0.54
CA PRO A 32 1.95 4.95 0.63
C PRO A 32 2.19 5.43 2.07
N PRO A 33 2.70 6.66 2.25
CA PRO A 33 2.86 7.21 3.58
C PRO A 33 1.51 7.29 4.29
N THR A 34 1.51 7.17 5.61
CA THR A 34 0.29 7.20 6.41
C THR A 34 0.24 8.43 7.30
N TYR A 35 -0.96 8.99 7.50
CA TYR A 35 -1.18 10.21 8.27
C TYR A 35 -2.32 10.02 9.27
N THR A 36 -2.25 10.73 10.39
CA THR A 36 -3.37 10.84 11.33
C THR A 36 -4.31 11.96 10.90
N ILE A 37 -5.58 11.82 11.25
CA ILE A 37 -6.59 12.85 11.04
C ILE A 37 -6.77 13.64 12.34
N GLY A 38 -6.69 14.96 12.28
CA GLY A 38 -6.95 15.83 13.40
C GLY A 38 -7.61 17.13 12.97
N GLY A 39 -8.00 17.94 13.94
CA GLY A 39 -8.66 19.21 13.69
C GLY A 39 -8.71 20.10 14.93
N THR A 40 -9.10 21.35 14.72
CA THR A 40 -9.36 22.32 15.79
C THR A 40 -10.81 22.25 16.22
N ILE A 41 -11.05 22.54 17.50
CA ILE A 41 -12.37 22.57 18.12
C ILE A 41 -12.58 23.97 18.68
N ALA A 42 -13.74 24.55 18.36
CA ALA A 42 -14.17 25.83 18.90
C ALA A 42 -15.44 25.66 19.73
N ASN A 43 -15.53 26.40 20.82
CA ASN A 43 -16.74 26.50 21.66
C ASN A 43 -17.28 25.18 22.23
N LEU A 44 -16.43 24.16 22.42
CA LEU A 44 -16.83 22.92 23.09
C LEU A 44 -16.88 23.15 24.60
N THR A 45 -18.05 23.49 25.13
CA THR A 45 -18.26 23.66 26.58
C THR A 45 -18.87 22.42 27.24
N GLY A 46 -19.59 21.61 26.46
CA GLY A 46 -20.23 20.36 26.91
C GLY A 46 -19.26 19.18 26.99
N SER A 47 -19.63 18.19 27.81
CA SER A 47 -18.99 16.87 27.85
C SER A 47 -19.79 15.85 27.04
N GLY A 48 -19.15 14.71 26.72
CA GLY A 48 -19.82 13.59 26.06
C GLY A 48 -19.75 13.60 24.53
N LEU A 49 -19.01 14.53 23.92
CA LEU A 49 -18.67 14.46 22.50
C LEU A 49 -17.78 13.23 22.26
N VAL A 50 -18.18 12.40 21.30
CA VAL A 50 -17.39 11.28 20.81
C VAL A 50 -17.28 11.44 19.31
N LEU A 51 -16.06 11.55 18.78
CA LEU A 51 -15.85 11.56 17.34
C LEU A 51 -15.59 10.13 16.86
N GLN A 52 -15.99 9.83 15.64
CA GLN A 52 -15.78 8.53 15.03
C GLN A 52 -15.16 8.67 13.65
N LEU A 53 -14.26 7.76 13.29
CA LEU A 53 -13.58 7.74 12.00
C LEU A 53 -13.99 6.49 11.22
N ASN A 54 -14.62 6.68 10.06
CA ASN A 54 -15.03 5.60 9.16
C ASN A 54 -15.96 4.55 9.84
N GLY A 55 -16.82 4.99 10.77
CA GLY A 55 -17.71 4.08 11.51
C GLY A 55 -17.02 3.24 12.59
N GLY A 56 -15.73 3.48 12.86
CA GLY A 56 -14.97 2.86 13.94
C GLY A 56 -14.04 3.86 14.63
N GLY A 57 -13.23 3.39 15.58
CA GLY A 57 -12.24 4.25 16.26
C GLY A 57 -12.87 5.44 17.00
N ASN A 58 -13.64 5.15 18.05
CA ASN A 58 -14.28 6.18 18.86
C ASN A 58 -13.22 6.99 19.64
N LEU A 59 -13.25 8.30 19.46
CA LEU A 59 -12.40 9.27 20.13
C LEU A 59 -13.26 10.14 21.06
N PRO A 60 -13.31 9.83 22.37
CA PRO A 60 -13.95 10.73 23.32
C PRO A 60 -13.17 12.04 23.38
N VAL A 61 -13.90 13.16 23.29
CA VAL A 61 -13.33 14.50 23.35
C VAL A 61 -13.76 15.15 24.67
N ASN A 62 -12.78 15.56 25.46
CA ASN A 62 -13.03 16.23 26.73
C ASN A 62 -13.69 17.61 26.52
N ALA A 63 -14.52 18.03 27.49
CA ALA A 63 -15.03 19.40 27.51
C ALA A 63 -13.86 20.40 27.48
N ASN A 64 -14.03 21.50 26.76
CA ASN A 64 -13.04 22.55 26.53
C ASN A 64 -11.79 22.13 25.73
N ALA A 65 -11.78 20.93 25.13
CA ALA A 65 -10.74 20.58 24.18
C ALA A 65 -10.75 21.56 23.00
N THR A 66 -9.57 21.98 22.58
CA THR A 66 -9.36 22.90 21.45
C THR A 66 -8.87 22.20 20.19
N ALA A 67 -8.57 20.90 20.29
CA ALA A 67 -8.12 20.07 19.19
C ALA A 67 -8.45 18.59 19.44
N PHE A 68 -8.49 17.81 18.36
CA PHE A 68 -8.54 16.36 18.40
C PHE A 68 -7.58 15.76 17.37
N THR A 69 -7.12 14.54 17.64
CA THR A 69 -6.34 13.73 16.70
C THR A 69 -6.73 12.27 16.88
N PHE A 70 -7.13 11.61 15.80
CA PHE A 70 -7.31 10.16 15.76
C PHE A 70 -5.95 9.45 15.74
N ILE A 71 -5.83 8.35 16.50
CA ILE A 71 -4.62 7.51 16.50
C ILE A 71 -4.53 6.61 15.26
N THR A 72 -5.66 6.36 14.60
CA THR A 72 -5.71 5.57 13.38
C THR A 72 -5.02 6.33 12.25
N GLN A 73 -4.00 5.69 11.67
CA GLN A 73 -3.29 6.23 10.52
C GLN A 73 -3.95 5.75 9.23
N LEU A 74 -4.18 6.67 8.31
CA LEU A 74 -4.74 6.39 6.99
C LEU A 74 -3.67 6.59 5.93
N ALA A 75 -3.63 5.69 4.95
CA ALA A 75 -2.75 5.83 3.79
C ALA A 75 -3.06 7.11 3.01
N ALA A 76 -2.03 7.70 2.40
CA ALA A 76 -2.19 8.83 1.49
C ALA A 76 -3.22 8.51 0.40
N GLY A 77 -4.20 9.39 0.23
CA GLY A 77 -5.29 9.23 -0.75
C GLY A 77 -6.44 8.32 -0.30
N ALA A 78 -6.40 7.75 0.90
CA ALA A 78 -7.54 7.01 1.44
C ALA A 78 -8.72 7.95 1.76
N MET A 79 -9.94 7.48 1.50
CA MET A 79 -11.15 8.20 1.91
C MET A 79 -11.31 8.15 3.43
N TYR A 80 -11.83 9.23 4.00
CA TYR A 80 -12.16 9.30 5.41
C TYR A 80 -13.50 10.00 5.62
N ASN A 81 -14.23 9.57 6.64
CA ASN A 81 -15.46 10.16 7.11
C ASN A 81 -15.38 10.35 8.63
N VAL A 82 -15.47 11.59 9.09
CA VAL A 82 -15.54 11.93 10.51
C VAL A 82 -16.99 12.20 10.88
N SER A 83 -17.51 11.49 11.87
CA SER A 83 -18.85 11.69 12.42
C SER A 83 -18.82 11.93 13.93
N VAL A 84 -19.95 12.38 14.47
CA VAL A 84 -20.21 12.58 15.90
C VAL A 84 -21.07 11.47 16.48
#